data_AF-A0A6C0KV37-F1
#
_entry.id   AF-A0A6C0KV37-F1
#
_cell.length_a   1.000
_cell.length_b   1.000
_cell.length_c   1.000
_cell.angle_alpha   90.00
_cell.angle_beta   90.00
_cell.angle_gamma   90.00
#
_symmetry.space_group_name_H-M   'P 1'
#
loop_
_entity.id
_entity.type
_entity.pdbx_description
1 polymer ?
#
loop_
_entity_poly.entity_id
_entity_poly.type
_entity_poly.pdbx_seq_one_letter_code
_entity_poly.pdbx_strand_id
1 'polypeptide(L)'
;MKIALAFFGLTRSLSYTMPSIHKNILEIFKKNDIKYDIFLHTYRVDYYENKRSREKVSHINNDEYKILAPIYFQIDDLDYVKQCLALSQFRTHPDPWNTNYQSVDNFILAQLSKSHVTALIKGSKNKYDYVIYLRPDVEYITPFDLAYFKRVNDRTICIPDFHRYGPQLFNDRFCIANGKTYLQYGDTFPYLLEISKRESLHSETVLGNMMAKYGLRFAYIPFHFIRIRYNGVKEDRDVKEFSKIDSTKK
;
A
#
# COMPACT_ATOMS: atom_id res chain seq x y z
N MET A 1 -14.68 3.29 18.70
CA MET A 1 -13.87 2.68 17.62
C MET A 1 -12.54 3.42 17.54
N LYS A 2 -11.42 2.71 17.40
CA LYS A 2 -10.08 3.28 17.18
C LYS A 2 -9.40 2.60 15.99
N ILE A 3 -8.81 3.39 15.09
CA ILE A 3 -8.22 2.90 13.84
C ILE A 3 -6.72 3.23 13.76
N ALA A 4 -5.92 2.31 13.24
CA ALA A 4 -4.56 2.61 12.80
C ALA A 4 -4.55 2.85 11.28
N LEU A 5 -4.04 4.01 10.86
CA LEU A 5 -3.82 4.34 9.45
C LEU A 5 -2.36 4.06 9.11
N ALA A 6 -2.10 2.96 8.40
CA ALA A 6 -0.78 2.44 8.10
C ALA A 6 -0.35 2.88 6.69
N PHE A 7 0.36 4.00 6.61
CA PHE A 7 0.96 4.47 5.37
C PHE A 7 2.30 3.78 5.12
N PHE A 8 2.49 3.27 3.90
CA PHE A 8 3.72 2.59 3.51
C PHE A 8 4.15 2.99 2.09
N GLY A 9 5.44 2.91 1.84
CA GLY A 9 6.07 3.26 0.57
C GLY A 9 6.56 4.71 0.52
N LEU A 10 6.91 5.18 -0.68
CA LEU A 10 7.49 6.50 -0.88
C LEU A 10 6.45 7.62 -0.79
N THR A 11 6.77 8.68 -0.05
CA THR A 11 5.93 9.89 0.11
C THR A 11 6.15 10.94 -0.98
N ARG A 12 6.71 10.57 -2.13
CA ARG A 12 7.21 11.47 -3.20
C ARG A 12 6.15 12.28 -3.98
N SER A 13 4.87 12.04 -3.73
CA SER A 13 3.76 12.75 -4.35
C SER A 13 2.68 13.13 -3.32
N LEU A 14 3.06 13.11 -2.03
CA LEU A 14 2.14 13.33 -0.94
C LEU A 14 1.58 14.76 -0.96
N SER A 15 2.38 15.74 -1.38
CA SER A 15 1.93 17.11 -1.60
C SER A 15 0.73 17.21 -2.56
N TYR A 16 0.65 16.33 -3.56
CA TYR A 16 -0.46 16.27 -4.53
C TYR A 16 -1.65 15.43 -4.02
N THR A 17 -1.40 14.38 -3.24
CA THR A 17 -2.44 13.43 -2.81
C THR A 17 -3.08 13.81 -1.49
N MET A 18 -2.41 14.59 -0.64
CA MET A 18 -2.89 14.98 0.68
C MET A 18 -4.30 15.60 0.67
N PRO A 19 -4.67 16.49 -0.28
CA PRO A 19 -6.03 17.02 -0.35
C PRO A 19 -7.09 15.92 -0.42
N SER A 20 -6.82 14.85 -1.18
CA SER A 20 -7.73 13.70 -1.31
C SER A 20 -7.73 12.82 -0.06
N ILE A 21 -6.57 12.58 0.57
CA ILE A 21 -6.45 11.84 1.83
C ILE A 21 -7.26 12.54 2.91
N HIS A 22 -7.11 13.87 3.03
CA HIS A 22 -7.84 14.67 3.98
C HIS A 22 -9.36 14.58 3.74
N LYS A 23 -9.81 14.91 2.52
CA LYS A 23 -11.24 14.96 2.17
C LYS A 23 -11.92 13.59 2.28
N ASN A 24 -11.31 12.56 1.72
CA ASN A 24 -11.97 11.27 1.49
C ASN A 24 -11.69 10.23 2.58
N ILE A 25 -10.82 10.53 3.56
CA ILE A 25 -10.52 9.62 4.68
C ILE A 25 -10.55 10.38 6.00
N LEU A 26 -9.63 11.32 6.21
CA LEU A 26 -9.41 11.91 7.54
C LEU A 26 -10.59 12.76 8.02
N GLU A 27 -11.20 13.56 7.15
CA GLU A 27 -12.40 14.34 7.46
C GLU A 27 -13.58 13.44 7.79
N ILE A 28 -13.72 12.31 7.12
CA ILE A 28 -14.83 11.38 7.35
C ILE A 28 -14.72 10.80 8.75
N PHE A 29 -13.51 10.37 9.15
CA PHE A 29 -13.28 9.89 10.51
C PHE A 29 -13.49 10.98 11.55
N LYS A 30 -12.98 12.20 11.30
CA LYS A 30 -13.17 13.35 12.19
C LYS A 30 -14.67 13.71 12.37
N LYS A 31 -15.43 13.77 11.27
CA LYS A 31 -16.87 14.11 11.30
C LYS A 31 -17.73 13.07 12.02
N ASN A 32 -17.26 11.84 12.12
CA ASN A 32 -17.96 10.73 12.78
C ASN A 32 -17.36 10.36 14.15
N ASP A 33 -16.55 11.24 14.75
CA ASP A 33 -15.88 11.04 16.05
C ASP A 33 -15.09 9.71 16.15
N ILE A 34 -14.47 9.32 15.04
CA ILE A 34 -13.63 8.12 14.96
C ILE A 34 -12.20 8.51 15.31
N LYS A 35 -11.69 7.94 16.40
CA LYS A 35 -10.30 8.11 16.81
C LYS A 35 -9.38 7.33 15.87
N TYR A 36 -8.30 7.95 15.43
CA TYR A 36 -7.29 7.28 14.64
C TYR A 36 -5.88 7.77 15.00
N ASP A 37 -4.91 6.87 14.82
CA ASP A 37 -3.48 7.21 14.87
C ASP A 37 -2.88 6.96 13.48
N ILE A 38 -2.02 7.86 13.04
CA ILE A 38 -1.30 7.73 11.76
C ILE A 38 0.07 7.12 12.02
N PHE A 39 0.34 6.02 11.32
CA PHE A 39 1.61 5.32 11.26
C PHE A 39 2.21 5.47 9.87
N LEU A 40 3.52 5.68 9.79
CA LEU A 40 4.21 5.78 8.51
C LEU A 40 5.53 5.01 8.52
N HIS A 41 5.76 4.24 7.48
CA HIS A 41 7.12 3.92 7.07
C HIS A 41 7.37 4.44 5.64
N THR A 42 8.47 5.16 5.44
CA THR A 42 8.91 5.67 4.13
C THR A 42 10.43 5.51 4.00
N TYR A 43 10.95 5.85 2.81
CA TYR A 43 12.38 5.86 2.55
C TYR A 43 12.89 7.25 2.27
N ARG A 44 14.10 7.56 2.73
CA ARG A 44 14.91 8.65 2.20
C ARG A 44 15.49 8.22 0.85
N VAL A 45 15.31 9.05 -0.17
CA VAL A 45 15.75 8.79 -1.55
C VAL A 45 16.35 10.06 -2.15
N ASP A 46 17.58 9.97 -2.64
CA ASP A 46 18.23 11.07 -3.36
C ASP A 46 17.88 11.03 -4.86
N TYR A 47 18.01 9.85 -5.46
CA TYR A 47 17.68 9.58 -6.86
C TYR A 47 16.57 8.55 -6.98
N TYR A 48 15.55 8.86 -7.79
CA TYR A 48 14.49 7.91 -8.09
C TYR A 48 14.34 7.74 -9.60
N GLU A 49 14.27 6.49 -10.02
CA GLU A 49 13.95 6.10 -11.38
C GLU A 49 13.01 4.90 -11.38
N ASN A 50 12.01 4.94 -12.24
CA ASN A 50 11.13 3.81 -12.51
C ASN A 50 10.86 3.74 -14.01
N LYS A 51 11.46 2.73 -14.65
CA LYS A 51 11.40 2.49 -16.09
C LYS A 51 9.99 2.18 -16.55
N ARG A 52 9.20 1.48 -15.73
CA ARG A 52 7.83 1.09 -16.06
C ARG A 52 6.89 2.29 -16.13
N SER A 53 7.08 3.28 -15.24
CA SER A 53 6.31 4.52 -15.25
C SER A 53 6.99 5.69 -15.96
N ARG A 54 8.21 5.49 -16.49
CA ARG A 54 9.05 6.52 -17.11
C ARG A 54 9.30 7.72 -16.18
N GLU A 55 9.37 7.46 -14.89
CA GLU A 55 9.66 8.46 -13.88
C GLU A 55 11.17 8.52 -13.65
N LYS A 56 11.74 9.73 -13.63
CA LYS A 56 13.14 9.97 -13.28
C LYS A 56 13.26 11.32 -12.61
N VAL A 57 13.81 11.35 -11.41
CA VAL A 57 14.00 12.57 -10.63
C VAL A 57 15.31 12.48 -9.83
N SER A 58 16.10 13.55 -9.90
CA SER A 58 17.39 13.68 -9.24
C SER A 58 17.34 14.31 -7.85
N HIS A 59 16.16 14.79 -7.43
CA HIS A 59 15.95 15.35 -6.11
C HIS A 59 14.50 15.13 -5.68
N ILE A 60 14.28 14.31 -4.65
CA ILE A 60 12.99 14.13 -3.99
C ILE A 60 12.98 14.95 -2.71
N ASN A 61 11.86 15.63 -2.44
CA ASN A 61 11.63 16.23 -1.14
C ASN A 61 11.36 15.13 -0.10
N ASN A 62 12.40 14.74 0.63
CA ASN A 62 12.33 13.71 1.68
C ASN A 62 11.58 14.16 2.94
N ASP A 63 11.16 15.42 3.03
CA ASP A 63 10.39 15.98 4.14
C ASP A 63 8.88 16.01 3.88
N GLU A 64 8.40 15.60 2.71
CA GLU A 64 6.96 15.59 2.39
C GLU A 64 6.12 14.81 3.40
N TYR A 65 6.69 13.78 4.04
CA TYR A 65 6.00 12.99 5.05
C TYR A 65 5.45 13.82 6.21
N LYS A 66 6.05 14.98 6.51
CA LYS A 66 5.61 15.89 7.58
C LYS A 66 4.19 16.41 7.35
N ILE A 67 3.76 16.51 6.09
CA ILE A 67 2.40 16.94 5.70
C ILE A 67 1.34 15.98 6.27
N LEU A 68 1.67 14.69 6.37
CA LEU A 68 0.77 13.67 6.89
C LEU A 68 0.64 13.71 8.43
N ALA A 69 1.60 14.35 9.11
CA ALA A 69 1.71 14.43 10.57
C ALA A 69 1.57 13.05 11.29
N PRO A 70 2.40 12.05 10.95
CA PRO A 70 2.33 10.74 11.60
C PRO A 70 2.73 10.83 13.08
N ILE A 71 2.03 10.07 13.93
CA ILE A 71 2.35 9.96 15.37
C ILE A 71 3.54 9.02 15.58
N TYR A 72 3.56 7.93 14.81
CA TYR A 72 4.64 6.95 14.80
C TYR A 72 5.19 6.85 13.39
N PHE A 73 6.50 7.04 13.23
CA PHE A 73 7.11 6.92 11.92
C PHE A 73 8.53 6.38 11.97
N GLN A 74 8.94 5.79 10.86
CA GLN A 74 10.31 5.37 10.59
C GLN A 74 10.67 5.76 9.14
N ILE A 75 11.90 6.24 8.97
CA ILE A 75 12.46 6.62 7.67
C ILE A 75 13.79 5.88 7.52
N ASP A 76 13.87 5.02 6.53
CA ASP A 76 15.09 4.28 6.23
C ASP A 76 15.81 4.88 5.02
N ASP A 77 17.14 4.81 4.99
CA ASP A 77 17.91 5.14 3.79
C ASP A 77 17.74 4.03 2.74
N LEU A 78 17.18 4.36 1.57
CA LEU A 78 16.83 3.36 0.57
C LEU A 78 18.05 2.60 0.03
N ASP A 79 19.16 3.29 -0.18
CA ASP A 79 20.34 2.69 -0.79
C ASP A 79 21.06 1.78 0.21
N TYR A 80 21.14 2.19 1.48
CA TYR A 80 21.60 1.33 2.56
C TYR A 80 20.72 0.08 2.71
N VAL A 81 19.39 0.24 2.70
CA VAL A 81 18.45 -0.91 2.75
C VAL A 81 18.69 -1.88 1.60
N LYS A 82 18.84 -1.39 0.37
CA LYS A 82 19.14 -2.24 -0.80
C LYS A 82 20.44 -3.01 -0.65
N GLN A 83 21.48 -2.39 -0.10
CA GLN A 83 22.76 -3.04 0.17
C GLN A 83 22.61 -4.17 1.20
N CYS A 84 21.91 -3.91 2.30
CA CYS A 84 21.69 -4.91 3.36
C CYS A 84 20.80 -6.08 2.90
N LEU A 85 19.77 -5.82 2.09
CA LEU A 85 18.84 -6.85 1.64
C LEU A 85 19.42 -7.83 0.63
N ALA A 86 20.52 -7.47 -0.06
CA ALA A 86 21.09 -8.25 -1.16
C ALA A 86 20.00 -8.72 -2.16
N LEU A 87 19.23 -7.77 -2.72
CA LEU A 87 18.02 -8.02 -3.52
C LEU A 87 18.17 -9.07 -4.65
N SER A 88 19.39 -9.27 -5.15
CA SER A 88 19.68 -10.34 -6.12
C SER A 88 19.30 -11.73 -5.65
N GLN A 89 19.32 -12.00 -4.33
CA GLN A 89 18.93 -13.29 -3.76
C GLN A 89 17.44 -13.64 -3.96
N PHE A 90 16.59 -12.63 -4.17
CA PHE A 90 15.16 -12.82 -4.45
C PHE A 90 14.86 -13.09 -5.92
N ARG A 91 15.85 -12.92 -6.82
CA ARG A 91 15.68 -12.98 -8.28
C ARG A 91 15.93 -14.40 -8.81
N THR A 92 15.21 -15.35 -8.24
CA THR A 92 15.36 -16.80 -8.48
C THR A 92 14.56 -17.33 -9.66
N HIS A 93 13.67 -16.51 -10.24
CA HIS A 93 12.89 -16.79 -11.45
C HIS A 93 12.93 -15.59 -12.39
N PRO A 94 12.59 -15.76 -13.69
CA PRO A 94 12.51 -14.66 -14.63
C PRO A 94 11.63 -13.51 -14.14
N ASP A 95 12.04 -12.27 -14.46
CA ASP A 95 11.32 -11.05 -14.11
C ASP A 95 9.92 -11.02 -14.76
N PRO A 96 8.83 -11.09 -13.96
CA PRO A 96 7.47 -11.15 -14.50
C PRO A 96 7.03 -9.84 -15.17
N TRP A 97 7.78 -8.74 -15.02
CA TRP A 97 7.49 -7.46 -15.66
C TRP A 97 8.47 -7.07 -16.77
N ASN A 98 9.50 -7.87 -17.04
CA ASN A 98 10.54 -7.56 -18.04
C ASN A 98 11.14 -6.14 -17.87
N THR A 99 11.47 -5.78 -16.64
CA THR A 99 12.04 -4.49 -16.21
C THR A 99 13.48 -4.59 -15.70
N ASN A 100 14.17 -5.69 -16.02
CA ASN A 100 15.45 -6.07 -15.43
C ASN A 100 15.41 -6.05 -13.89
N TYR A 101 14.36 -6.68 -13.34
CA TYR A 101 14.06 -6.85 -11.92
C TYR A 101 13.76 -5.58 -11.13
N GLN A 102 13.75 -4.38 -11.74
CA GLN A 102 13.41 -3.15 -11.02
C GLN A 102 12.01 -3.20 -10.39
N SER A 103 11.01 -3.79 -11.06
CA SER A 103 9.66 -3.94 -10.50
C SER A 103 9.60 -4.98 -9.38
N VAL A 104 10.41 -6.05 -9.47
CA VAL A 104 10.55 -7.06 -8.41
C VAL A 104 11.16 -6.42 -7.17
N ASP A 105 12.26 -5.68 -7.32
CA ASP A 105 12.92 -4.96 -6.24
C ASP A 105 11.96 -3.96 -5.57
N ASN A 106 11.22 -3.18 -6.37
CA ASN A 106 10.22 -2.23 -5.87
C ASN A 106 9.10 -2.94 -5.09
N PHE A 107 8.67 -4.13 -5.54
CA PHE A 107 7.70 -4.94 -4.80
C PHE A 107 8.25 -5.40 -3.45
N ILE A 108 9.48 -5.93 -3.41
CA ILE A 108 10.13 -6.37 -2.17
C ILE A 108 10.25 -5.21 -1.19
N LEU A 109 10.73 -4.05 -1.65
CA LEU A 109 10.85 -2.84 -0.84
C LEU A 109 9.47 -2.33 -0.35
N ALA A 110 8.44 -2.40 -1.17
CA ALA A 110 7.09 -2.05 -0.74
C ALA A 110 6.58 -2.97 0.38
N GLN A 111 6.87 -4.28 0.32
CA GLN A 111 6.49 -5.22 1.38
C GLN A 111 7.32 -5.02 2.65
N LEU A 112 8.62 -4.71 2.53
CA LEU A 112 9.45 -4.36 3.68
C LEU A 112 8.89 -3.13 4.39
N SER A 113 8.60 -2.07 3.62
CA SER A 113 7.99 -0.85 4.13
C SER A 113 6.66 -1.12 4.84
N LYS A 114 5.82 -1.98 4.26
CA LYS A 114 4.57 -2.43 4.89
C LYS A 114 4.83 -3.19 6.21
N SER A 115 5.82 -4.07 6.25
CA SER A 115 6.17 -4.84 7.45
C SER A 115 6.73 -3.95 8.56
N HIS A 116 7.52 -2.93 8.22
CA HIS A 116 7.98 -1.91 9.19
C HIS A 116 6.82 -1.10 9.77
N VAL A 117 5.88 -0.59 8.96
CA VAL A 117 4.72 0.14 9.51
C VAL A 117 3.84 -0.78 10.36
N THR A 118 3.69 -2.06 9.99
CA THR A 118 3.01 -3.07 10.81
C THR A 118 3.72 -3.30 12.15
N ALA A 119 5.05 -3.33 12.16
CA ALA A 119 5.85 -3.44 13.38
C ALA A 119 5.67 -2.21 14.29
N LEU A 120 5.58 -0.99 13.73
CA LEU A 120 5.28 0.22 14.49
C LEU A 120 3.90 0.14 15.17
N ILE A 121 2.88 -0.34 14.45
CA ILE A 121 1.53 -0.55 15.01
C ILE A 121 1.59 -1.53 16.17
N LYS A 122 2.23 -2.69 15.98
CA LYS A 122 2.40 -3.71 17.02
C LYS A 122 3.19 -3.17 18.22
N GLY A 123 4.22 -2.38 17.98
CA GLY A 123 5.09 -1.77 18.99
C GLY A 123 4.44 -0.65 19.80
N SER A 124 3.44 0.04 19.25
CA SER A 124 2.71 1.12 19.95
C SER A 124 1.95 0.64 21.19
N LYS A 125 1.69 -0.67 21.31
CA LYS A 125 0.87 -1.31 22.36
C LYS A 125 -0.57 -0.78 22.45
N ASN A 126 -0.99 0.09 21.54
CA ASN A 126 -2.37 0.53 21.39
C ASN A 126 -3.23 -0.60 20.82
N LYS A 127 -4.48 -0.68 21.27
CA LYS A 127 -5.48 -1.58 20.68
C LYS A 127 -6.26 -0.82 19.61
N TYR A 128 -6.35 -1.42 18.42
CA TYR A 128 -7.10 -0.89 17.29
C TYR A 128 -8.18 -1.89 16.89
N ASP A 129 -9.38 -1.40 16.62
CA ASP A 129 -10.46 -2.21 16.06
C ASP A 129 -10.15 -2.58 14.61
N TYR A 130 -9.58 -1.63 13.87
CA TYR A 130 -9.21 -1.77 12.47
C TYR A 130 -7.83 -1.19 12.17
N VAL A 131 -7.18 -1.80 11.18
CA VAL A 131 -5.94 -1.30 10.57
C VAL A 131 -6.22 -1.10 9.09
N ILE A 132 -5.98 0.11 8.59
CA ILE A 132 -6.17 0.48 7.18
C ILE A 132 -4.79 0.71 6.57
N TYR A 133 -4.41 -0.14 5.61
CA TYR A 133 -3.18 0.03 4.83
C TYR A 133 -3.44 0.95 3.66
N LEU A 134 -2.66 2.03 3.59
CA LEU A 134 -2.85 3.15 2.68
C LEU A 134 -1.55 3.43 1.93
N ARG A 135 -1.68 3.84 0.67
CA ARG A 135 -0.55 4.40 -0.07
C ARG A 135 -0.57 5.93 0.02
N PRO A 136 0.59 6.57 0.20
CA PRO A 136 0.68 8.03 0.16
C PRO A 136 0.69 8.58 -1.27
N ASP A 137 0.96 7.75 -2.29
CA ASP A 137 1.10 8.18 -3.69
C ASP A 137 -0.16 7.98 -4.54
N VAL A 138 -1.34 7.92 -3.91
CA VAL A 138 -2.63 7.79 -4.61
C VAL A 138 -3.59 8.92 -4.24
N GLU A 139 -4.27 9.45 -5.25
CA GLU A 139 -5.41 10.34 -5.09
C GLU A 139 -6.66 9.49 -4.85
N TYR A 140 -7.20 9.54 -3.63
CA TYR A 140 -8.44 8.84 -3.29
C TYR A 140 -9.61 9.56 -3.96
N ILE A 141 -10.40 8.86 -4.77
CA ILE A 141 -11.50 9.45 -5.54
C ILE A 141 -12.83 9.24 -4.83
N THR A 142 -13.04 8.05 -4.28
CA THR A 142 -14.26 7.72 -3.54
C THR A 142 -14.12 8.10 -2.07
N PRO A 143 -15.08 8.82 -1.47
CA PRO A 143 -15.15 9.00 -0.02
C PRO A 143 -15.20 7.66 0.70
N PHE A 144 -14.48 7.51 1.81
CA PHE A 144 -14.51 6.31 2.64
C PHE A 144 -15.92 6.07 3.23
N ASP A 145 -16.44 4.86 3.05
CA ASP A 145 -17.73 4.45 3.63
C ASP A 145 -17.50 3.62 4.92
N LEU A 146 -18.04 4.11 6.04
CA LEU A 146 -17.94 3.44 7.33
C LEU A 146 -18.64 2.06 7.34
N ALA A 147 -19.56 1.80 6.42
CA ALA A 147 -20.18 0.49 6.25
C ALA A 147 -19.16 -0.60 5.85
N TYR A 148 -18.00 -0.23 5.31
CA TYR A 148 -16.93 -1.19 5.00
C TYR A 148 -16.43 -1.94 6.24
N PHE A 149 -16.46 -1.32 7.42
CA PHE A 149 -16.08 -1.99 8.67
C PHE A 149 -16.96 -3.20 9.00
N LYS A 150 -18.26 -3.16 8.64
CA LYS A 150 -19.19 -4.27 8.87
C LYS A 150 -18.85 -5.52 8.04
N ARG A 151 -18.02 -5.37 7.00
CA ARG A 151 -17.60 -6.46 6.12
C ARG A 151 -16.30 -7.12 6.57
N VAL A 152 -15.57 -6.51 7.50
CA VAL A 152 -14.32 -7.03 8.04
C VAL A 152 -14.62 -7.93 9.25
N ASN A 153 -13.97 -9.08 9.30
CA ASN A 153 -14.02 -9.99 10.46
C ASN A 153 -12.73 -10.81 10.54
N ASP A 154 -12.68 -11.77 11.47
CA ASP A 154 -11.49 -12.60 11.74
C ASP A 154 -11.06 -13.49 10.55
N ARG A 155 -11.86 -13.55 9.49
CA ARG A 155 -11.60 -14.29 8.25
C ARG A 155 -11.86 -13.48 6.98
N THR A 156 -12.13 -12.18 7.09
CA THR A 156 -12.44 -11.34 5.92
C THR A 156 -11.76 -9.99 6.06
N ILE A 157 -11.00 -9.61 5.02
CA ILE A 157 -10.45 -8.26 4.83
C ILE A 157 -11.18 -7.57 3.69
N CYS A 158 -11.19 -6.24 3.68
CA CYS A 158 -11.72 -5.47 2.55
C CYS A 158 -10.58 -4.98 1.66
N ILE A 159 -10.73 -5.18 0.35
CA ILE A 159 -9.82 -4.65 -0.68
C ILE A 159 -10.66 -4.01 -1.81
N PRO A 160 -10.09 -3.11 -2.63
CA PRO A 160 -10.83 -2.48 -3.71
C PRO A 160 -11.34 -3.47 -4.77
N ASP A 161 -12.45 -3.12 -5.43
CA ASP A 161 -13.07 -3.91 -6.50
C ASP A 161 -12.50 -3.64 -7.91
N PHE A 162 -11.52 -2.75 -8.03
CA PHE A 162 -10.84 -2.40 -9.28
C PHE A 162 -9.35 -2.78 -9.29
N HIS A 163 -8.73 -2.83 -10.49
CA HIS A 163 -7.32 -3.25 -10.68
C HIS A 163 -6.96 -4.54 -9.94
N ARG A 164 -7.83 -5.54 -10.08
CA ARG A 164 -7.68 -6.87 -9.50
C ARG A 164 -6.95 -7.77 -10.48
N TYR A 165 -5.80 -8.28 -10.08
CA TYR A 165 -4.96 -9.12 -10.93
C TYR A 165 -4.59 -10.44 -10.25
N GLY A 166 -4.04 -11.35 -11.05
CA GLY A 166 -3.64 -12.67 -10.59
C GLY A 166 -4.82 -13.62 -10.31
N PRO A 167 -4.52 -14.86 -9.91
CA PRO A 167 -5.54 -15.91 -9.73
C PRO A 167 -6.54 -15.59 -8.61
N GLN A 168 -6.12 -14.78 -7.64
CA GLN A 168 -6.91 -14.43 -6.46
C GLN A 168 -7.68 -13.11 -6.64
N LEU A 169 -7.62 -12.49 -7.83
CA LEU A 169 -8.26 -11.20 -8.14
C LEU A 169 -7.92 -10.13 -7.09
N PHE A 170 -6.64 -9.95 -6.82
CA PHE A 170 -6.16 -9.15 -5.70
C PHE A 170 -5.78 -7.73 -6.10
N ASN A 171 -6.02 -6.78 -5.20
CA ASN A 171 -5.51 -5.40 -5.27
C ASN A 171 -4.62 -5.16 -4.05
N ASP A 172 -3.35 -4.85 -4.27
CA ASP A 172 -2.31 -4.76 -3.24
C ASP A 172 -2.09 -3.33 -2.70
N ARG A 173 -2.93 -2.38 -3.10
CA ARG A 173 -2.71 -0.93 -2.87
C ARG A 173 -3.50 -0.37 -1.71
N PHE A 174 -4.51 -1.10 -1.23
CA PHE A 174 -5.36 -0.69 -0.12
C PHE A 174 -5.95 -1.93 0.59
N CYS A 175 -6.05 -1.89 1.92
CA CYS A 175 -6.74 -2.94 2.67
C CYS A 175 -7.30 -2.43 3.99
N ILE A 176 -8.47 -2.93 4.38
CA ILE A 176 -9.00 -2.82 5.74
C ILE A 176 -8.95 -4.21 6.39
N ALA A 177 -8.19 -4.32 7.47
CA ALA A 177 -8.10 -5.50 8.32
C ALA A 177 -8.56 -5.16 9.75
N ASN A 178 -8.81 -6.17 10.58
CA ASN A 178 -9.10 -5.97 12.01
C ASN A 178 -7.84 -6.21 12.87
N GLY A 179 -7.96 -5.96 14.18
CA GLY A 179 -6.88 -6.18 15.13
C GLY A 179 -6.32 -7.61 15.20
N LYS A 180 -6.98 -8.62 14.60
CA LYS A 180 -6.52 -10.02 14.54
C LYS A 180 -5.95 -10.42 13.18
N THR A 181 -6.34 -9.75 12.10
CA THR A 181 -5.95 -10.10 10.72
C THR A 181 -4.90 -9.15 10.11
N TYR A 182 -4.61 -8.03 10.77
CA TYR A 182 -3.70 -7.02 10.22
C TYR A 182 -2.25 -7.50 10.06
N LEU A 183 -1.79 -8.42 10.90
CA LEU A 183 -0.43 -8.98 10.82
C LEU A 183 -0.28 -9.87 9.58
N GLN A 184 -1.29 -10.69 9.29
CA GLN A 184 -1.32 -11.59 8.15
C GLN A 184 -1.21 -10.80 6.83
N TYR A 185 -1.88 -9.64 6.74
CA TYR A 185 -1.79 -8.77 5.57
C TYR A 185 -0.50 -7.94 5.53
N GLY A 186 -0.06 -7.42 6.68
CA GLY A 186 1.01 -6.44 6.79
C GLY A 186 2.43 -7.00 6.75
N ASP A 187 2.63 -8.17 7.35
CA ASP A 187 3.95 -8.76 7.62
C ASP A 187 4.29 -9.86 6.61
N THR A 188 4.23 -9.52 5.32
CA THR A 188 4.47 -10.47 4.22
C THR A 188 5.93 -10.57 3.83
N PHE A 189 6.74 -9.53 4.12
CA PHE A 189 8.14 -9.46 3.74
C PHE A 189 8.99 -10.67 4.21
N PRO A 190 8.87 -11.18 5.46
CA PRO A 190 9.69 -12.29 5.94
C PRO A 190 9.58 -13.58 5.11
N TYR A 191 8.49 -13.73 4.36
CA TYR A 191 8.21 -14.92 3.56
C TYR A 191 8.68 -14.80 2.11
N LEU A 192 9.02 -13.60 1.63
CA LEU A 192 9.28 -13.36 0.21
C LEU A 192 10.48 -14.12 -0.33
N LEU A 193 11.54 -14.31 0.47
CA LEU A 193 12.72 -15.06 0.03
C LEU A 193 12.40 -16.55 -0.19
N GLU A 194 11.61 -17.15 0.70
CA GLU A 194 11.21 -18.54 0.55
C GLU A 194 10.20 -18.74 -0.59
N ILE A 195 9.32 -17.75 -0.80
CA ILE A 195 8.39 -17.74 -1.94
C ILE A 195 9.17 -17.60 -3.24
N SER A 196 10.15 -16.70 -3.31
CA SER A 196 10.92 -16.47 -4.53
C SER A 196 11.61 -17.75 -4.97
N LYS A 197 12.12 -18.58 -4.06
CA LYS A 197 12.73 -19.88 -4.44
C LYS A 197 11.76 -20.82 -5.18
N ARG A 198 10.44 -20.64 -5.02
CA ARG A 198 9.40 -21.52 -5.57
C ARG A 198 8.69 -20.95 -6.78
N GLU A 199 8.50 -19.63 -6.82
CA GLU A 199 7.76 -18.95 -7.88
C GLU A 199 8.25 -17.51 -8.12
N SER A 200 7.91 -16.94 -9.28
CA SER A 200 8.17 -15.52 -9.57
C SER A 200 7.43 -14.60 -8.59
N LEU A 201 8.11 -13.56 -8.12
CA LEU A 201 7.54 -12.56 -7.23
C LEU A 201 6.64 -11.55 -7.97
N HIS A 202 5.47 -12.00 -8.42
CA HIS A 202 4.41 -11.13 -8.96
C HIS A 202 3.47 -10.66 -7.84
N SER A 203 3.32 -9.35 -7.62
CA SER A 203 2.79 -8.81 -6.36
C SER A 203 1.36 -9.29 -6.05
N GLU A 204 0.43 -9.15 -6.99
CA GLU A 204 -0.97 -9.54 -6.76
C GLU A 204 -1.11 -11.07 -6.58
N THR A 205 -0.28 -11.86 -7.26
CA THR A 205 -0.27 -13.32 -7.15
C THR A 205 0.23 -13.77 -5.79
N VAL A 206 1.42 -13.29 -5.40
CA VAL A 206 2.07 -13.66 -4.13
C VAL A 206 1.18 -13.25 -2.95
N LEU A 207 0.71 -12.00 -2.92
CA LEU A 207 -0.08 -11.49 -1.81
C LEU A 207 -1.44 -12.19 -1.73
N GLY A 208 -2.13 -12.38 -2.86
CA GLY A 208 -3.37 -13.13 -2.90
C GLY A 208 -3.20 -14.55 -2.37
N ASN A 209 -2.17 -15.28 -2.84
CA ASN A 209 -1.89 -16.65 -2.41
C ASN A 209 -1.56 -16.73 -0.91
N MET A 210 -0.79 -15.77 -0.38
CA MET A 210 -0.51 -15.68 1.05
C MET A 210 -1.78 -15.46 1.87
N MET A 211 -2.64 -14.54 1.46
CA MET A 211 -3.91 -14.30 2.17
C MET A 211 -4.80 -15.55 2.15
N ALA A 212 -4.87 -16.24 1.01
CA ALA A 212 -5.61 -17.50 0.87
C ALA A 212 -5.04 -18.59 1.79
N LYS A 213 -3.72 -18.69 1.93
CA LYS A 213 -3.04 -19.62 2.86
C LYS A 213 -3.39 -19.34 4.33
N TYR A 214 -3.63 -18.09 4.68
CA TYR A 214 -4.13 -17.71 6.01
C TYR A 214 -5.65 -17.92 6.18
N GLY A 215 -6.36 -18.40 5.15
CA GLY A 215 -7.81 -18.58 5.18
C GLY A 215 -8.59 -17.26 5.13
N LEU A 216 -7.97 -16.17 4.68
CA LEU A 216 -8.63 -14.87 4.54
C LEU A 216 -9.43 -14.80 3.24
N ARG A 217 -10.65 -14.30 3.35
CA ARG A 217 -11.54 -13.98 2.22
C ARG A 217 -11.51 -12.48 1.93
N PHE A 218 -11.82 -12.13 0.68
CA PHE A 218 -11.85 -10.74 0.24
C PHE A 218 -13.27 -10.22 0.11
N ALA A 219 -13.57 -9.15 0.84
CA ALA A 219 -14.75 -8.33 0.62
C ALA A 219 -14.38 -7.17 -0.31
N TYR A 220 -14.75 -7.27 -1.59
CA TYR A 220 -14.50 -6.21 -2.56
C TYR A 220 -15.38 -4.98 -2.28
N ILE A 221 -14.76 -3.82 -2.10
CA ILE A 221 -15.43 -2.55 -1.80
C ILE A 221 -15.25 -1.55 -2.95
N PRO A 222 -16.25 -0.71 -3.25
CA PRO A 222 -16.17 0.29 -4.32
C PRO A 222 -15.36 1.52 -3.90
N PHE A 223 -14.08 1.31 -3.56
CA PHE A 223 -13.18 2.34 -3.04
C PHE A 223 -12.04 2.61 -4.03
N HIS A 224 -12.20 3.66 -4.83
CA HIS A 224 -11.36 3.93 -5.99
C HIS A 224 -10.32 5.02 -5.72
N PHE A 225 -9.16 4.87 -6.34
CA PHE A 225 -8.07 5.82 -6.27
C PHE A 225 -7.23 5.78 -7.54
N ILE A 226 -6.51 6.87 -7.81
CA ILE A 226 -5.64 7.04 -8.99
C ILE A 226 -4.22 7.23 -8.50
N ARG A 227 -3.25 6.48 -9.03
CA ARG A 227 -1.84 6.72 -8.70
C ARG A 227 -1.38 8.07 -9.23
N ILE A 228 -0.66 8.80 -8.40
CA ILE A 228 -0.06 10.09 -8.71
C ILE A 228 1.46 9.93 -8.78
N ARG A 229 2.03 10.34 -9.91
CA ARG A 229 3.47 10.34 -10.16
C ARG A 229 4.15 11.42 -9.32
N TYR A 230 5.48 11.34 -9.21
CA TYR A 230 6.26 12.30 -8.40
C TYR A 230 6.02 13.77 -8.77
N ASN A 231 5.58 14.04 -10.00
CA ASN A 231 5.32 15.38 -10.54
C ASN A 231 3.83 15.75 -10.57
N GLY A 232 2.97 14.99 -9.88
CA GLY A 232 1.53 15.26 -9.82
C GLY A 232 0.72 14.68 -10.99
N VAL A 233 1.36 14.05 -11.98
CA VAL A 233 0.65 13.45 -13.13
C VAL A 233 -0.13 12.20 -12.70
N LYS A 234 -1.37 12.08 -13.18
CA LYS A 234 -2.24 10.91 -12.95
C LYS A 234 -1.80 9.73 -13.83
N GLU A 235 -1.87 8.51 -13.30
CA GLU A 235 -1.63 7.30 -14.11
C GLU A 235 -2.79 7.03 -15.08
N ASP A 236 -2.48 7.09 -16.38
CA ASP A 236 -3.47 6.93 -17.46
C ASP A 236 -4.32 5.66 -17.37
N ARG A 237 -3.70 4.54 -16.95
CA ARG A 237 -4.44 3.27 -16.80
C ARG A 237 -5.51 3.36 -15.72
N ASP A 238 -5.21 4.04 -14.63
CA ASP A 238 -6.14 4.18 -13.50
C ASP A 238 -7.28 5.14 -13.90
N VAL A 239 -6.96 6.23 -14.62
CA VAL A 239 -7.94 7.16 -15.19
C VAL A 239 -8.90 6.43 -16.14
N LYS A 240 -8.36 5.65 -17.09
CA LYS A 240 -9.17 4.89 -18.06
C LYS A 240 -10.07 3.87 -17.39
N GLU A 241 -9.58 3.16 -16.39
CA GLU A 241 -10.37 2.20 -15.64
C GLU A 241 -11.52 2.88 -14.90
N PHE A 242 -11.23 4.00 -14.23
CA PHE A 242 -12.25 4.79 -13.53
C PHE A 242 -13.33 5.32 -14.47
N SER A 243 -12.97 5.84 -15.65
CA SER A 243 -13.94 6.32 -16.65
C SER A 243 -14.89 5.22 -17.13
N LYS A 244 -14.45 3.96 -17.19
CA LYS A 244 -15.33 2.82 -17.53
C LYS A 244 -16.32 2.51 -16.41
N ILE A 245 -15.86 2.59 -15.16
CA ILE A 245 -16.71 2.33 -13.99
C ILE A 245 -17.80 3.40 -13.88
N ASP A 246 -17.44 4.67 -14.14
CA ASP A 246 -18.39 5.78 -14.08
C ASP A 246 -19.41 5.75 -15.21
N SER A 247 -19.02 5.33 -16.43
CA SER A 247 -19.95 5.18 -17.55
C SER A 247 -20.97 4.06 -17.37
N THR A 248 -20.66 3.03 -16.57
CA THR A 248 -21.60 1.94 -16.24
C THR A 248 -22.61 2.29 -15.13
N LYS A 249 -22.49 3.46 -14.51
CA LYS A 249 -23.41 3.95 -13.46
C LYS A 249 -24.47 4.92 -13.97
N LYS A 250 -24.47 5.24 -15.27
CA LYS A 250 -25.53 6.00 -15.96
C LYS A 250 -26.48 5.06 -16.67
#